data_AF-A0A434DUQ0-F1
#
_entry.id   AF-A0A434DUQ0-F1
#
_cell.length_a   1.000
_cell.length_b   1.000
_cell.length_c   1.000
_cell.angle_alpha   90.00
_cell.angle_beta   90.00
_cell.angle_gamma   90.00
#
_symmetry.space_group_name_H-M   'P 1'
#
loop_
_entity.id
_entity.type
_entity.pdbx_description
1 polymer ?
#
loop_
_entity_poly.entity_id
_entity_poly.type
_entity_poly.pdbx_seq_one_letter_code
_entity_poly.pdbx_strand_id
1 'polypeptide(L)'
;MNFHVNAAGIDADWQFELGAWITHRDQPMPSLVLSRAKAGKLGDVYGVRSFATVDPNRDRMILGSLKPIDDAAWAVCLLTPEWAAELAA
;
A
#
# COMPACT_ATOMS: atom_id res chain seq x y z
N MET A 1 6.67 -18.41 -26.59
CA MET A 1 6.74 -16.94 -26.56
C MET A 1 7.93 -16.53 -25.71
N ASN A 2 8.94 -15.89 -26.31
CA ASN A 2 10.08 -15.35 -25.56
C ASN A 2 9.74 -13.92 -25.12
N PHE A 3 9.41 -13.75 -23.84
CA PHE A 3 9.19 -12.43 -23.25
C PHE A 3 10.55 -11.81 -22.91
N HIS A 4 10.94 -10.81 -23.69
CA HIS A 4 12.05 -9.92 -23.34
C HIS A 4 11.55 -8.98 -22.25
N VAL A 5 12.04 -9.14 -21.03
CA VAL A 5 11.81 -8.18 -19.93
C VAL A 5 13.14 -7.50 -19.66
N ASN A 6 13.19 -6.19 -19.93
CA ASN A 6 14.36 -5.35 -19.66
C ASN A 6 14.66 -5.34 -18.16
N ALA A 7 15.86 -5.79 -17.80
CA ALA A 7 16.40 -5.84 -16.45
C ALA A 7 16.92 -4.47 -15.98
N ALA A 8 16.11 -3.41 -16.12
CA ALA A 8 16.43 -2.09 -15.61
C ALA A 8 15.58 -1.82 -14.35
N GLY A 9 16.21 -1.88 -13.16
CA GLY A 9 15.58 -1.34 -11.95
C GLY A 9 15.56 -2.25 -10.71
N ILE A 10 16.57 -3.10 -10.48
CA ILE A 10 16.68 -3.83 -9.20
C ILE A 10 17.16 -2.91 -8.06
N ASP A 11 17.67 -1.71 -8.38
CA ASP A 11 17.96 -0.62 -7.43
C ASP A 11 16.83 0.43 -7.35
N ALA A 12 15.57 0.03 -7.60
CA ALA A 12 14.45 0.96 -7.51
C ALA A 12 14.07 1.20 -6.04
N ASP A 13 14.10 2.48 -5.65
CA ASP A 13 13.49 3.01 -4.43
C ASP A 13 12.13 2.34 -4.19
N TRP A 14 11.81 2.09 -2.92
CA TRP A 14 10.54 1.50 -2.56
C TRP A 14 9.39 2.34 -3.12
N GLN A 15 8.39 1.68 -3.71
CA GLN A 15 7.22 2.42 -4.21
C GLN A 15 6.52 3.21 -3.09
N PHE A 16 6.53 2.66 -1.86
CA PHE A 16 5.99 3.31 -0.67
C PHE A 16 6.92 3.09 0.54
N GLU A 17 7.05 4.14 1.35
CA GLU A 17 7.78 4.09 2.62
C GLU A 17 6.94 3.52 3.76
N LEU A 18 7.59 3.16 4.87
CA LEU A 18 6.88 2.88 6.12
C LEU A 18 6.14 4.13 6.58
N GLY A 19 4.93 3.96 7.13
CA GLY A 19 4.06 5.09 7.48
C GLY A 19 3.33 5.72 6.29
N ALA A 20 3.58 5.27 5.06
CA ALA A 20 2.83 5.77 3.91
C ALA A 20 1.37 5.33 3.95
N TRP A 21 0.47 6.26 3.67
CA TRP A 21 -0.95 5.99 3.46
C TRP A 21 -1.22 5.63 2.00
N ILE A 22 -1.79 4.45 1.79
CA ILE A 22 -2.03 3.88 0.47
C ILE A 22 -3.45 3.33 0.35
N THR A 23 -3.84 3.06 -0.89
CA THR A 23 -5.08 2.35 -1.22
C THR A 23 -4.87 1.45 -2.44
N HIS A 24 -5.77 0.50 -2.64
CA HIS A 24 -5.80 -0.29 -3.87
C HIS A 24 -6.27 0.56 -5.05
N ARG A 25 -5.80 0.22 -6.25
CA ARG A 25 -6.34 0.81 -7.49
C ARG A 25 -7.77 0.35 -7.79
N ASP A 26 -8.10 -0.90 -7.48
CA ASP A 26 -9.38 -1.51 -7.88
C ASP A 26 -10.53 -1.14 -6.93
N GLN A 27 -10.25 -0.94 -5.65
CA GLN A 27 -11.25 -0.60 -4.64
C GLN A 27 -10.67 0.33 -3.57
N PRO A 28 -11.44 1.31 -3.06
CA PRO A 28 -11.00 2.14 -1.94
C PRO A 28 -10.76 1.28 -0.69
N MET A 29 -9.53 1.33 -0.18
CA MET A 29 -9.10 0.58 0.99
C MET A 29 -7.98 1.35 1.70
N PRO A 30 -8.33 2.35 2.54
CA PRO A 30 -7.35 3.17 3.24
C PRO A 30 -6.50 2.28 4.14
N SER A 31 -5.19 2.23 3.87
CA SER A 31 -4.26 1.34 4.56
C SER A 31 -2.95 2.05 4.88
N LEU A 32 -2.37 1.74 6.03
CA LEU A 32 -1.07 2.24 6.46
C LEU A 32 0.00 1.17 6.25
N VAL A 33 1.13 1.54 5.63
CA VAL A 33 2.27 0.64 5.45
C VAL A 33 3.03 0.45 6.76
N LEU A 34 3.06 -0.79 7.27
CA LEU A 34 3.73 -1.16 8.52
C LEU A 34 4.99 -1.98 8.29
N SER A 35 5.08 -2.72 7.19
CA SER A 35 6.27 -3.46 6.82
C SER A 35 6.42 -3.55 5.30
N ARG A 36 7.64 -3.82 4.85
CA ARG A 36 7.98 -3.96 3.44
C ARG A 36 8.99 -5.09 3.25
N ALA A 37 8.81 -5.85 2.18
CA ALA A 37 9.71 -6.92 1.79
C ALA A 37 9.87 -6.93 0.27
N LYS A 38 11.11 -7.10 -0.22
CA LYS A 38 11.35 -7.33 -1.64
C LYS A 38 10.97 -8.78 -1.97
N ALA A 39 10.01 -8.99 -2.87
CA ALA A 39 9.66 -10.32 -3.38
C ALA A 39 10.39 -10.63 -4.71
N GLY A 40 11.65 -10.19 -4.82
CA GLY A 40 12.49 -10.37 -6.00
C GLY A 40 11.82 -9.85 -7.28
N LYS A 41 11.61 -10.73 -8.26
CA LYS A 41 11.02 -10.37 -9.57
C LYS A 41 9.53 -10.00 -9.51
N LEU A 42 8.84 -10.29 -8.40
CA LEU A 42 7.42 -9.98 -8.23
C LEU A 42 7.18 -8.54 -7.78
N GLY A 43 8.23 -7.82 -7.37
CA GLY A 43 8.15 -6.44 -6.88
C GLY A 43 8.15 -6.35 -5.35
N ASP A 44 7.53 -5.29 -4.83
CA ASP A 44 7.48 -4.99 -3.40
C ASP A 44 6.20 -5.58 -2.77
N VAL A 45 6.36 -6.24 -1.63
CA VAL A 45 5.25 -6.70 -0.78
C VAL A 45 5.16 -5.77 0.42
N TYR A 46 3.95 -5.29 0.69
CA TYR A 46 3.68 -4.39 1.81
C TYR A 46 2.79 -5.09 2.85
N GLY A 47 3.27 -5.17 4.09
CA GLY A 47 2.42 -5.47 5.23
C GLY A 47 1.72 -4.19 5.64
N VAL A 48 0.38 -4.21 5.62
CA VAL A 48 -0.43 -3.02 5.85
C VAL A 48 -1.49 -3.27 6.90
N ARG A 49 -1.91 -2.18 7.55
CA ARG A 49 -3.11 -2.14 8.37
C ARG A 49 -4.18 -1.33 7.67
N SER A 50 -5.29 -1.99 7.32
CA SER A 50 -6.50 -1.40 6.75
C SER A 50 -7.30 -0.68 7.83
N PHE A 51 -7.73 0.53 7.48
CA PHE A 51 -8.60 1.40 8.25
C PHE A 51 -9.95 1.60 7.56
N ALA A 52 -10.31 0.74 6.60
CA ALA A 52 -11.63 0.80 5.98
C ALA A 52 -12.71 0.54 7.04
N THR A 53 -13.82 1.26 7.03
CA THR A 53 -14.94 1.05 7.96
C THR A 53 -15.42 -0.40 7.98
N VAL A 54 -15.52 -1.02 6.80
CA VAL A 54 -15.98 -2.39 6.61
C VAL A 54 -14.86 -3.25 6.04
N ASP A 55 -13.99 -3.76 6.92
CA ASP A 55 -13.00 -4.75 6.50
C ASP A 55 -12.71 -5.76 7.64
N PRO A 56 -13.05 -7.05 7.46
CA PRO A 56 -12.86 -8.06 8.50
C PRO A 56 -11.37 -8.37 8.78
N ASN A 57 -10.47 -8.10 7.83
CA ASN A 57 -9.05 -8.44 7.94
C ASN A 57 -8.18 -7.17 7.95
N ARG A 58 -8.03 -6.57 9.13
CA ARG A 58 -7.29 -5.30 9.29
C ARG A 58 -5.83 -5.43 8.86
N ASP A 59 -5.13 -6.45 9.31
CA ASP A 59 -3.72 -6.65 8.98
C ASP A 59 -3.58 -7.65 7.82
N ARG A 60 -2.84 -7.28 6.78
CA ARG A 60 -2.63 -8.14 5.60
C ARG A 60 -1.32 -7.85 4.89
N MET A 61 -0.81 -8.85 4.17
CA MET A 61 0.28 -8.66 3.22
C MET A 61 -0.29 -8.48 1.82
N ILE A 62 0.17 -7.44 1.13
CA ILE A 62 -0.34 -7.06 -0.19
C ILE A 62 0.80 -7.03 -1.19
N LEU A 63 0.59 -7.76 -2.27
CA LEU A 63 1.37 -7.71 -3.49
C LEU A 63 0.41 -7.29 -4.60
N GLY A 64 0.57 -6.09 -5.16
CA GLY A 64 -0.36 -5.66 -6.20
C GLY A 64 -0.29 -4.19 -6.58
N SER A 65 -1.26 -3.77 -7.38
CA SER A 65 -1.39 -2.40 -7.89
C SER A 65 -1.89 -1.44 -6.79
N LEU A 66 -0.93 -0.87 -6.07
CA LEU A 66 -1.16 0.13 -5.04
C LEU A 66 -1.00 1.54 -5.60
N LYS A 67 -1.67 2.50 -4.95
CA LYS A 67 -1.54 3.94 -5.20
C LYS A 67 -1.53 4.70 -3.86
N PRO A 68 -1.02 5.94 -3.82
CA PRO A 68 -1.23 6.81 -2.68
C PRO A 68 -2.72 6.90 -2.33
N ILE A 69 -3.02 7.09 -1.05
CA ILE A 69 -4.41 7.28 -0.60
C ILE A 69 -5.08 8.44 -1.34
N ASP A 70 -6.36 8.27 -1.66
CA ASP A 70 -7.17 9.27 -2.38
C ASP A 70 -8.46 9.61 -1.60
N ASP A 71 -9.20 10.60 -2.09
CA ASP A 71 -10.42 11.10 -1.45
C ASP A 71 -11.48 10.00 -1.25
N ALA A 72 -11.58 9.06 -2.19
CA ALA A 72 -12.53 7.95 -2.09
C ALA A 72 -12.14 6.98 -0.96
N ALA A 73 -10.85 6.72 -0.78
CA ALA A 73 -10.36 5.92 0.34
C ALA A 73 -10.49 6.66 1.68
N TRP A 74 -10.25 7.97 1.71
CA TRP A 74 -10.48 8.78 2.92
C TRP A 74 -11.94 8.79 3.35
N ALA A 75 -12.89 8.83 2.39
CA ALA A 75 -14.32 8.83 2.68
C ALA A 75 -14.81 7.58 3.44
N VAL A 76 -14.09 6.47 3.31
CA VAL A 76 -14.40 5.19 3.99
C VAL A 76 -13.39 4.85 5.09
N CYS A 77 -12.52 5.79 5.47
CA CYS A 77 -11.53 5.62 6.52
C CYS A 77 -12.16 5.78 7.90
N LEU A 78 -11.73 4.95 8.84
CA LEU A 78 -12.08 5.04 10.26
C LEU A 78 -11.46 6.25 10.96
N LEU A 79 -10.40 6.81 10.38
CA LEU A 79 -9.65 7.92 10.95
C LEU A 79 -9.91 9.20 10.18
N THR A 80 -9.89 10.32 10.89
CA THR A 80 -9.76 11.64 10.26
C THR A 80 -8.34 11.79 9.70
N PRO A 81 -8.15 12.63 8.66
CA PRO A 81 -6.81 12.90 8.11
C PRO A 81 -5.83 13.42 9.16
N GLU A 82 -6.31 14.17 10.15
CA GLU A 82 -5.48 14.69 11.26
C GLU A 82 -4.90 13.56 12.11
N TRP A 83 -5.72 12.60 12.55
CA TRP A 83 -5.25 11.45 13.33
C TRP A 83 -4.41 10.47 12.51
N ALA A 84 -4.69 10.39 11.21
CA ALA A 84 -3.92 9.57 10.30
C ALA A 84 -2.47 10.08 10.14
N ALA A 85 -2.25 11.40 10.21
CA ALA A 85 -0.92 11.99 10.20
C ALA A 85 -0.10 11.62 11.45
N GLU A 86 -0.74 11.52 12.63
CA GLU A 86 -0.07 11.12 13.87
C GLU A 86 0.45 9.68 13.82
N LEU A 87 -0.24 8.79 13.10
CA LEU A 87 0.17 7.40 12.93
C LEU A 87 1.27 7.19 11.87
N ALA A 88 1.51 8.20 11.03
CA ALA A 88 2.54 8.17 9.99
C ALA A 88 3.90 8.72 10.47
N ALA A 89 3.97 9.26 11.70
CA ALA A 89 5.17 9.80 12.34
C ALA A 89 5.97 8.72 13.08
#